data_AF-A0A1N6RAC2-F1
#
_entry.id   AF-A0A1N6RAC2-F1
#
_cell.length_a   1.000
_cell.length_b   1.000
_cell.length_c   1.000
_cell.angle_alpha   90.00
_cell.angle_beta   90.00
_cell.angle_gamma   90.00
#
_symmetry.space_group_name_H-M   'P 1'
#
loop_
_entity.id
_entity.type
_entity.pdbx_description
1 polymer ?
#
loop_
_entity_poly.entity_id
_entity_poly.type
_entity_poly.pdbx_seq_one_letter_code
_entity_poly.pdbx_strand_id
1 'polypeptide(L)'
;MCSSRYWLFMLRRLLPLLLSGACSLSQAAPHITPDRLQILANEPFWLSLGHYERGTLGGWRSYVDDDEYFLAEHGEKDPLAELRATIPALYRDPALGDRHPQCLYPARTRWLRDQLSLNDLPKVNCAEFDTWYNDIAPHSTVLVFPAAYLNSPSSMFGHTLLRIDPVDIDREGSPLLSSAINFGA
;
A
#
# COMPACT_ATOMS: atom_id res chain seq x y z
N MET A 1 4.91 18.54 76.75
CA MET A 1 4.28 19.84 77.09
C MET A 1 5.02 20.94 76.34
N CYS A 2 4.23 21.85 75.74
CA CYS A 2 4.58 23.10 75.02
C CYS A 2 5.33 23.01 73.67
N SER A 3 5.05 23.82 72.64
CA SER A 3 3.86 24.45 72.02
C SER A 3 4.40 25.38 70.90
N SER A 4 3.58 25.62 69.88
CA SER A 4 3.55 26.79 68.96
C SER A 4 4.57 26.81 67.80
N ARG A 5 4.21 26.76 66.50
CA ARG A 5 3.23 27.48 65.64
C ARG A 5 3.57 28.95 65.30
N TYR A 6 3.99 29.09 64.03
CA TYR A 6 3.80 30.15 63.00
C TYR A 6 4.36 31.56 63.19
N TRP A 7 5.15 31.99 62.18
CA TRP A 7 5.11 33.35 61.61
C TRP A 7 5.33 33.27 60.08
N LEU A 8 4.36 33.78 59.32
CA LEU A 8 4.47 34.13 57.90
C LEU A 8 5.30 35.42 57.73
N PHE A 9 6.05 35.55 56.62
CA PHE A 9 5.82 36.53 55.54
C PHE A 9 7.10 36.93 54.77
N MET A 10 6.93 36.99 53.44
CA MET A 10 7.54 37.92 52.47
C MET A 10 9.02 37.81 52.05
N LEU A 11 9.22 37.36 50.80
CA LEU A 11 10.05 38.01 49.76
C LEU A 11 9.65 37.39 48.40
N ARG A 12 8.67 37.88 47.63
CA ARG A 12 8.63 39.04 46.71
C ARG A 12 9.72 39.03 45.60
N ARG A 13 9.24 38.86 44.34
CA ARG A 13 9.77 39.39 43.03
C ARG A 13 10.95 38.61 42.38
N LEU A 14 11.02 38.25 41.08
CA LEU A 14 10.55 38.83 39.80
C LEU A 14 10.48 37.80 38.61
N LEU A 15 9.70 38.14 37.59
CA LEU A 15 9.39 37.52 36.26
C LEU A 15 10.63 37.29 35.34
N PRO A 16 10.59 36.46 34.25
CA PRO A 16 9.78 36.78 33.06
C PRO A 16 9.01 35.61 32.39
N LEU A 17 7.92 36.02 31.72
CA LEU A 17 7.18 35.30 30.68
C LEU A 17 8.13 34.76 29.59
N LEU A 18 8.11 33.45 29.34
CA LEU A 18 8.48 32.88 28.06
C LEU A 18 7.20 32.50 27.33
N LEU A 19 6.62 33.47 26.60
CA LEU A 19 5.63 33.16 25.55
C LEU A 19 6.39 32.60 24.35
N SER A 20 6.71 31.31 24.41
CA SER A 20 7.18 30.58 23.24
C SER A 20 5.97 30.35 22.33
N GLY A 21 5.80 31.23 21.35
CA GLY A 21 4.88 31.02 20.24
C GLY A 21 5.34 29.79 19.45
N ALA A 22 4.84 28.62 19.82
CA ALA A 22 4.89 27.44 18.99
C ALA A 22 3.97 27.68 17.79
N CYS A 23 4.54 28.23 16.71
CA CYS A 23 3.92 28.19 15.40
C CYS A 23 3.99 26.74 14.93
N SER A 24 3.04 25.93 15.36
CA SER A 24 2.84 24.60 14.82
C SER A 24 2.48 24.75 13.36
N LEU A 25 3.41 24.45 12.46
CA LEU A 25 3.13 24.18 11.05
C LEU A 25 2.25 22.92 11.02
N SER A 26 0.94 23.11 11.18
CA SER A 26 -0.04 22.08 10.93
C SER A 26 -0.05 21.87 9.42
N GLN A 27 0.77 20.95 8.91
CA GLN A 27 0.54 20.35 7.60
C GLN A 27 -0.82 19.68 7.70
N ALA A 28 -1.85 20.36 7.19
CA ALA A 28 -3.17 19.75 7.06
C ALA A 28 -3.00 18.61 6.05
N ALA A 29 -3.04 17.38 6.55
CA ALA A 29 -3.19 16.21 5.70
C ALA A 29 -4.39 16.44 4.76
N PRO A 30 -4.34 15.96 3.51
CA PRO A 30 -5.43 16.18 2.56
C PRO A 30 -6.75 15.76 3.20
N HIS A 31 -7.70 16.71 3.29
CA HIS A 31 -9.04 16.43 3.79
C HIS A 31 -9.80 15.65 2.72
N ILE A 32 -9.81 14.33 2.84
CA ILE A 32 -10.55 13.44 1.94
C ILE A 32 -11.98 13.32 2.46
N THR A 33 -12.95 13.75 1.66
CA THR A 33 -14.37 13.67 2.07
C THR A 33 -14.85 12.21 2.11
N PRO A 34 -15.81 11.87 2.98
CA PRO A 34 -16.43 10.54 2.99
C PRO A 34 -16.98 10.12 1.63
N ASP A 35 -17.58 11.06 0.88
CA ASP A 35 -18.10 10.82 -0.46
C ASP A 35 -16.99 10.47 -1.46
N ARG A 36 -15.83 11.16 -1.38
CA ARG A 36 -14.68 10.84 -2.24
C ARG A 36 -14.14 9.44 -1.93
N LEU A 37 -14.06 9.06 -0.66
CA LEU A 37 -13.68 7.70 -0.27
C LEU A 37 -14.68 6.66 -0.80
N GLN A 38 -15.97 6.94 -0.73
CA GLN A 38 -17.00 6.05 -1.27
C GLN A 38 -16.86 5.85 -2.78
N ILE A 39 -16.60 6.93 -3.53
CA ILE A 39 -16.35 6.86 -4.97
C ILE A 39 -15.12 5.99 -5.24
N LEU A 40 -14.00 6.27 -4.59
CA LEU A 40 -12.75 5.52 -4.77
C LEU A 40 -12.88 4.05 -4.38
N ALA A 41 -13.62 3.73 -3.32
CA ALA A 41 -13.85 2.35 -2.88
C ALA A 41 -14.65 1.53 -3.90
N ASN A 42 -15.36 2.17 -4.83
CA ASN A 42 -16.13 1.50 -5.89
C ASN A 42 -15.46 1.64 -7.27
N GLU A 43 -14.28 2.25 -7.37
CA GLU A 43 -13.52 2.31 -8.62
C GLU A 43 -13.10 0.90 -9.05
N PRO A 44 -13.31 0.51 -10.33
CA PRO A 44 -12.94 -0.82 -10.80
C PRO A 44 -11.48 -1.18 -10.55
N PHE A 45 -10.58 -0.19 -10.61
CA PHE A 45 -9.16 -0.42 -10.34
C PHE A 45 -8.90 -0.77 -8.88
N TRP A 46 -9.51 -0.05 -7.93
CA TRP A 46 -9.41 -0.37 -6.50
C TRP A 46 -9.97 -1.76 -6.20
N LEU A 47 -11.11 -2.08 -6.80
CA LEU A 47 -11.75 -3.39 -6.65
C LEU A 47 -10.84 -4.52 -7.17
N SER A 48 -10.16 -4.28 -8.30
CA SER A 48 -9.19 -5.23 -8.86
C SER A 48 -7.96 -5.39 -7.97
N LEU A 49 -7.45 -4.30 -7.40
CA LEU A 49 -6.30 -4.32 -6.49
C LEU A 49 -6.53 -5.09 -5.18
N GLY A 50 -7.79 -5.32 -4.80
CA GLY A 50 -8.16 -6.16 -3.67
C GLY A 50 -8.87 -7.45 -4.07
N HIS A 51 -8.87 -7.81 -5.36
CA HIS A 51 -9.49 -9.02 -5.91
C HIS A 51 -10.97 -9.20 -5.53
N TYR A 52 -11.73 -8.09 -5.47
CA TYR A 52 -13.13 -8.11 -5.05
C TYR A 52 -14.06 -8.49 -6.20
N GLU A 53 -15.01 -9.37 -5.89
CA GLU A 53 -16.16 -9.69 -6.72
C GLU A 53 -17.47 -9.50 -5.96
N ARG A 54 -18.57 -9.41 -6.72
CA ARG A 54 -19.91 -9.34 -6.14
C ARG A 54 -20.29 -10.72 -5.61
N GLY A 55 -20.66 -10.78 -4.33
CA GLY A 55 -21.20 -11.99 -3.73
C GLY A 55 -22.55 -12.38 -4.34
N THR A 56 -22.91 -13.67 -4.25
CA THR A 56 -24.19 -14.20 -4.76
C THR A 56 -25.41 -13.57 -4.08
N LEU A 57 -25.26 -13.12 -2.84
CA LEU A 57 -26.29 -12.43 -2.04
C LEU A 57 -26.11 -10.91 -2.03
N GLY A 58 -25.29 -10.37 -2.94
CA GLY A 58 -24.85 -8.97 -2.93
C GLY A 58 -23.61 -8.73 -2.07
N GLY A 59 -23.23 -7.47 -1.93
CA GLY A 59 -21.99 -7.07 -1.24
C GLY A 59 -20.73 -7.33 -2.06
N TRP A 60 -19.58 -7.18 -1.39
CA TRP A 60 -18.25 -7.46 -1.94
C TRP A 60 -17.63 -8.64 -1.22
N ARG A 61 -16.80 -9.41 -1.93
CA ARG A 61 -15.99 -10.48 -1.38
C ARG A 61 -14.70 -10.56 -2.18
N SER A 62 -13.57 -10.56 -1.50
CA SER A 62 -12.28 -10.86 -2.13
C SER A 62 -12.10 -12.36 -2.33
N TYR A 63 -11.37 -12.73 -3.39
CA TYR A 63 -10.86 -14.09 -3.56
C TYR A 63 -9.60 -14.38 -2.75
N VAL A 64 -8.93 -13.37 -2.21
CA VAL A 64 -7.81 -13.59 -1.30
C VAL A 64 -8.36 -14.09 0.04
N ASP A 65 -7.89 -15.25 0.47
CA ASP A 65 -8.30 -15.94 1.71
C ASP A 65 -7.25 -15.85 2.83
N ASP A 66 -6.25 -15.00 2.66
CA ASP A 66 -5.22 -14.68 3.64
C ASP A 66 -5.57 -13.38 4.40
N ASP A 67 -5.75 -13.48 5.71
CA ASP A 67 -6.05 -12.34 6.57
C ASP A 67 -4.88 -11.34 6.63
N GLU A 68 -3.63 -11.78 6.42
CA GLU A 68 -2.45 -10.89 6.40
C GLU A 68 -2.42 -9.98 5.17
N TYR A 69 -3.23 -10.28 4.15
CA TYR A 69 -3.33 -9.47 2.95
C TYR A 69 -4.10 -8.16 3.17
N PHE A 70 -5.02 -8.09 4.14
CA PHE A 70 -5.85 -6.92 4.37
C PHE A 70 -5.33 -6.06 5.52
N LEU A 71 -5.40 -4.74 5.35
CA LEU A 71 -5.05 -3.79 6.39
C LEU A 71 -6.20 -3.52 7.35
N ALA A 72 -7.44 -3.73 6.91
CA ALA A 72 -8.65 -3.67 7.73
C ALA A 72 -9.08 -5.08 8.17
N GLU A 73 -9.57 -5.21 9.40
CA GLU A 73 -10.06 -6.48 9.99
C GLU A 73 -11.17 -7.17 9.17
N HIS A 74 -11.94 -6.38 8.39
CA HIS A 74 -12.97 -6.89 7.48
C HIS A 74 -12.75 -6.40 6.04
N GLY A 75 -11.48 -6.13 5.69
CA GLY A 75 -11.11 -5.61 4.39
C GLY A 75 -11.57 -6.52 3.26
N GLU A 76 -11.54 -7.83 3.45
CA GLU A 76 -11.91 -8.86 2.46
C GLU A 76 -13.39 -8.79 2.03
N LYS A 77 -14.26 -8.17 2.82
CA LYS A 77 -15.69 -7.95 2.50
C LYS A 77 -16.05 -6.48 2.33
N ASP A 78 -15.17 -5.56 2.71
CA ASP A 78 -15.44 -4.12 2.71
C ASP A 78 -14.28 -3.34 2.06
N PRO A 79 -14.37 -3.11 0.73
CA PRO A 79 -13.38 -2.32 0.00
C PRO A 79 -13.23 -0.89 0.54
N LEU A 80 -14.26 -0.33 1.18
CA LEU A 80 -14.20 1.00 1.76
C LEU A 80 -13.45 0.99 3.09
N ALA A 81 -13.68 -0.02 3.93
CA ALA A 81 -12.89 -0.22 5.14
C ALA A 81 -11.41 -0.42 4.79
N GLU A 82 -11.12 -1.25 3.79
CA GLU A 82 -9.74 -1.48 3.34
C GLU A 82 -9.09 -0.21 2.81
N LEU A 83 -9.82 0.59 2.02
CA LEU A 83 -9.33 1.88 1.52
C LEU A 83 -9.01 2.84 2.67
N ARG A 84 -9.91 2.93 3.65
CA ARG A 84 -9.75 3.77 4.84
C ARG A 84 -8.60 3.34 5.71
N ALA A 85 -8.30 2.04 5.79
CA ALA A 85 -7.14 1.53 6.50
C ALA A 85 -5.83 1.76 5.71
N THR A 86 -5.90 1.63 4.38
CA THR A 86 -4.72 1.78 3.50
C THR A 86 -4.15 3.19 3.55
N ILE A 87 -4.97 4.23 3.41
CA ILE A 87 -4.51 5.62 3.35
C ILE A 87 -3.58 6.01 4.52
N PRO A 88 -4.00 5.90 5.80
CA PRO A 88 -3.12 6.21 6.93
C PRO A 88 -1.95 5.22 7.05
N ALA A 89 -2.10 3.98 6.60
CA ALA A 89 -1.01 3.00 6.60
C ALA A 89 0.16 3.44 5.69
N LEU A 90 -0.12 4.17 4.59
CA LEU A 90 0.93 4.72 3.72
C LEU A 90 1.81 5.79 4.40
N TYR A 91 1.34 6.38 5.51
CA TYR A 91 2.04 7.40 6.31
C TYR A 91 2.69 6.84 7.59
N ARG A 92 2.76 5.51 7.75
CA ARG A 92 3.44 4.89 8.91
C ARG A 92 4.95 5.18 8.90
N ASP A 93 5.62 4.77 9.97
CA ASP A 93 7.05 5.00 10.16
C ASP A 93 7.87 4.32 9.04
N PRO A 94 8.67 5.07 8.26
CA PRO A 94 9.55 4.52 7.24
C PRO A 94 10.58 3.51 7.75
N ALA A 95 10.87 3.51 9.07
CA ALA A 95 11.74 2.52 9.70
C ALA A 95 11.21 1.08 9.60
N LEU A 96 9.97 0.89 9.18
CA LEU A 96 9.40 -0.43 8.88
C LEU A 96 10.09 -1.14 7.69
N GLY A 97 10.79 -0.39 6.81
CA GLY A 97 11.48 -0.95 5.65
C GLY A 97 10.55 -1.74 4.73
N ASP A 98 10.95 -2.95 4.33
CA ASP A 98 10.16 -3.83 3.43
C ASP A 98 8.77 -4.20 3.97
N ARG A 99 8.55 -4.11 5.29
CA ARG A 99 7.23 -4.33 5.91
C ARG A 99 6.33 -3.10 5.85
N HIS A 100 6.81 -1.99 5.31
CA HIS A 100 6.03 -0.79 5.19
C HIS A 100 4.90 -1.00 4.16
N PRO A 101 3.68 -0.47 4.38
CA PRO A 101 2.55 -0.63 3.45
C PRO A 101 2.82 -0.14 2.02
N GLN A 102 3.72 0.83 1.86
CA GLN A 102 4.18 1.27 0.53
C GLN A 102 4.96 0.18 -0.24
N CYS A 103 5.70 -0.68 0.47
CA CYS A 103 6.49 -1.77 -0.10
C CYS A 103 5.64 -3.04 -0.31
N LEU A 104 4.74 -3.34 0.62
CA LEU A 104 3.82 -4.48 0.52
C LEU A 104 2.74 -4.27 -0.54
N TYR A 105 2.26 -3.03 -0.72
CA TYR A 105 1.21 -2.69 -1.68
C TYR A 105 1.64 -1.58 -2.65
N PRO A 106 2.64 -1.82 -3.51
CA PRO A 106 3.18 -0.80 -4.41
C PRO A 106 2.13 -0.28 -5.40
N ALA A 107 1.25 -1.17 -5.88
CA ALA A 107 0.17 -0.80 -6.79
C ALA A 107 -0.92 0.06 -6.12
N ARG A 108 -1.33 -0.27 -4.89
CA ARG A 108 -2.27 0.54 -4.10
C ARG A 108 -1.68 1.92 -3.81
N THR A 109 -0.42 1.95 -3.42
CA THR A 109 0.33 3.20 -3.13
C THR A 109 0.37 4.12 -4.34
N ARG A 110 0.80 3.61 -5.50
CA ARG A 110 0.86 4.37 -6.74
C ARG A 110 -0.51 4.93 -7.12
N TRP A 111 -1.54 4.09 -7.09
CA TRP A 111 -2.89 4.50 -7.47
C TRP A 111 -3.46 5.56 -6.53
N LEU A 112 -3.32 5.39 -5.22
CA LEU A 112 -3.81 6.36 -4.23
C LEU A 112 -3.06 7.68 -4.31
N ARG A 113 -1.75 7.65 -4.55
CA ARG A 113 -0.95 8.85 -4.79
C ARG A 113 -1.56 9.68 -5.93
N ASP A 114 -1.89 9.05 -7.04
CA ASP A 114 -2.48 9.72 -8.21
C ASP A 114 -3.92 10.21 -7.92
N GLN A 115 -4.76 9.35 -7.34
CA GLN A 115 -6.18 9.64 -7.11
C GLN A 115 -6.46 10.73 -6.08
N LEU A 116 -5.54 10.91 -5.13
CA LEU A 116 -5.68 11.82 -4.00
C LEU A 116 -4.60 12.91 -3.98
N SER A 117 -3.70 12.92 -4.98
CA SER A 117 -2.56 13.86 -5.05
C SER A 117 -1.69 13.84 -3.78
N LEU A 118 -1.35 12.64 -3.30
CA LEU A 118 -0.56 12.44 -2.08
C LEU A 118 0.93 12.76 -2.33
N ASN A 119 1.27 14.05 -2.32
CA ASN A 119 2.62 14.54 -2.61
C ASN A 119 3.56 14.52 -1.39
N ASP A 120 3.05 14.14 -0.23
CA ASP A 120 3.70 14.20 1.08
C ASP A 120 3.92 12.81 1.71
N LEU A 121 3.75 11.73 0.94
CA LEU A 121 4.06 10.39 1.41
C LEU A 121 5.53 10.30 1.83
N PRO A 122 5.83 9.64 2.96
CA PRO A 122 7.20 9.52 3.41
C PRO A 122 8.00 8.67 2.43
N LYS A 123 9.29 8.98 2.29
CA LYS A 123 10.22 8.18 1.50
C LYS A 123 10.59 6.92 2.28
N VAL A 124 10.34 5.76 1.68
CA VAL A 124 10.61 4.45 2.27
C VAL A 124 11.60 3.70 1.40
N ASN A 125 12.52 2.98 2.03
CA ASN A 125 13.41 2.05 1.34
C ASN A 125 12.73 0.69 1.24
N CYS A 126 12.38 0.26 0.03
CA CYS A 126 11.74 -1.04 -0.24
C CYS A 126 12.75 -1.95 -0.92
N ALA A 127 13.81 -2.33 -0.20
CA ALA A 127 14.97 -3.03 -0.77
C ALA A 127 14.60 -4.36 -1.45
N GLU A 128 13.68 -5.15 -0.86
CA GLU A 128 13.23 -6.41 -1.46
C GLU A 128 12.43 -6.16 -2.74
N PHE A 129 11.50 -5.20 -2.71
CA PHE A 129 10.72 -4.81 -3.89
C PHE A 129 11.61 -4.25 -4.99
N ASP A 130 12.54 -3.36 -4.67
CA ASP A 130 13.45 -2.73 -5.63
C ASP A 130 14.37 -3.78 -6.26
N THR A 131 14.89 -4.71 -5.48
CA THR A 131 15.70 -5.83 -5.99
C THR A 131 14.88 -6.68 -6.96
N TRP A 132 13.71 -7.14 -6.52
CA TRP A 132 12.81 -7.96 -7.33
C TRP A 132 12.37 -7.26 -8.63
N TYR A 133 12.00 -5.97 -8.56
CA TYR A 133 11.54 -5.21 -9.72
C TYR A 133 12.68 -4.98 -10.72
N ASN A 134 13.90 -4.71 -10.24
CA ASN A 134 15.08 -4.57 -11.09
C ASN A 134 15.50 -5.90 -11.74
N ASP A 135 15.34 -7.02 -11.03
CA ASP A 135 15.62 -8.35 -11.58
C ASP A 135 14.65 -8.72 -12.72
N ILE A 136 13.37 -8.33 -12.58
CA ILE A 136 12.37 -8.49 -13.66
C ILE A 136 12.65 -7.52 -14.81
N ALA A 137 13.10 -6.30 -14.50
CA ALA A 137 13.34 -5.20 -15.44
C ALA A 137 12.20 -5.00 -16.47
N PRO A 138 10.94 -4.82 -16.03
CA PRO A 138 9.78 -4.87 -16.93
C PRO A 138 9.80 -3.71 -17.95
N HIS A 139 9.83 -4.04 -19.25
CA HIS A 139 9.74 -3.07 -20.33
C HIS A 139 8.49 -3.31 -21.21
N SER A 140 8.17 -4.57 -21.52
CA SER A 140 6.97 -4.93 -22.26
C SER A 140 6.32 -6.19 -21.68
N THR A 141 5.05 -6.39 -22.03
CA THR A 141 4.29 -7.56 -21.60
C THR A 141 3.67 -8.24 -22.82
N VAL A 142 3.84 -9.56 -22.91
CA VAL A 142 3.35 -10.39 -24.01
C VAL A 142 2.37 -11.41 -23.46
N LEU A 143 1.16 -11.42 -24.02
CA LEU A 143 0.18 -12.48 -23.74
C LEU A 143 0.46 -13.67 -24.66
N VAL A 144 0.85 -14.79 -24.07
CA VAL A 144 1.22 -16.01 -24.80
C VAL A 144 0.09 -17.02 -24.67
N PHE A 145 -0.43 -17.49 -25.82
CA PHE A 145 -1.40 -18.57 -25.93
C PHE A 145 -0.72 -19.85 -26.45
N PRO A 146 -0.22 -20.72 -25.56
CA PRO A 146 0.43 -21.96 -26.00
C PRO A 146 -0.61 -22.96 -26.51
N ALA A 147 -0.52 -23.33 -27.79
CA ALA A 147 -1.27 -24.46 -28.36
C ALA A 147 -0.58 -25.77 -27.96
N ALA A 148 -1.34 -26.80 -27.55
CA ALA A 148 -0.70 -27.97 -26.94
C ALA A 148 -1.32 -29.36 -27.20
N TYR A 149 -0.47 -30.28 -27.71
CA TYR A 149 -0.49 -31.75 -27.55
C TYR A 149 1.00 -32.26 -27.47
N LEU A 150 1.46 -32.86 -26.35
CA LEU A 150 2.77 -33.46 -25.92
C LEU A 150 2.97 -34.54 -26.92
N ASN A 151 1.94 -35.37 -27.10
CA ASN A 151 0.52 -35.35 -26.63
C ASN A 151 0.15 -35.10 -25.08
N SER A 152 -0.33 -33.88 -24.65
CA SER A 152 -0.59 -33.18 -23.30
C SER A 152 0.26 -31.95 -22.64
N PRO A 153 0.65 -30.84 -23.32
CA PRO A 153 1.34 -29.64 -22.86
C PRO A 153 0.35 -28.52 -22.54
N SER A 154 -0.95 -28.87 -22.50
CA SER A 154 -1.94 -28.26 -21.62
C SER A 154 -1.40 -28.23 -20.18
N SER A 155 -0.55 -29.22 -19.88
CA SER A 155 0.31 -29.41 -18.71
C SER A 155 1.72 -28.76 -18.79
N MET A 156 2.21 -28.28 -19.95
CA MET A 156 3.63 -27.90 -20.13
C MET A 156 3.87 -26.38 -20.16
N PHE A 157 2.89 -25.56 -20.56
CA PHE A 157 2.97 -24.08 -20.44
C PHE A 157 1.59 -23.50 -20.15
N GLY A 158 0.93 -24.02 -19.10
CA GLY A 158 -0.48 -23.81 -18.73
C GLY A 158 -1.20 -22.61 -19.35
N HIS A 159 -2.20 -22.92 -20.15
CA HIS A 159 -3.47 -22.22 -20.41
C HIS A 159 -3.56 -20.72 -20.77
N THR A 160 -2.55 -19.88 -20.58
CA THR A 160 -2.31 -18.52 -21.09
C THR A 160 -1.41 -17.86 -20.08
N LEU A 161 -0.21 -17.44 -20.49
CA LEU A 161 0.75 -16.79 -19.58
C LEU A 161 1.09 -15.38 -20.07
N LEU A 162 1.37 -14.50 -19.12
CA LEU A 162 1.91 -13.16 -19.35
C LEU A 162 3.42 -13.22 -19.18
N ARG A 163 4.15 -13.07 -20.29
CA ARG A 163 5.60 -12.92 -20.27
C ARG A 163 5.94 -11.45 -20.11
N ILE A 164 6.91 -11.13 -19.26
CA ILE A 164 7.43 -9.79 -19.04
C ILE A 164 8.85 -9.76 -19.61
N ASP A 165 9.07 -8.90 -20.60
CA ASP A 165 10.35 -8.79 -21.29
C ASP A 165 11.10 -7.52 -20.86
N PRO A 166 12.43 -7.61 -20.66
CA PRO A 166 13.30 -6.46 -20.49
C PRO A 166 13.59 -5.75 -21.81
N VAL A 167 14.27 -4.60 -21.72
CA VAL A 167 14.80 -3.89 -22.89
C VAL A 167 15.73 -4.81 -23.68
N ASP A 168 15.69 -4.72 -25.02
CA ASP A 168 16.60 -5.45 -25.93
C ASP A 168 16.59 -7.00 -25.80
N ILE A 169 15.44 -7.58 -25.42
CA ILE A 169 15.25 -9.04 -25.29
C ILE A 169 15.65 -9.86 -26.52
N ASP A 170 15.67 -9.29 -27.72
CA ASP A 170 16.07 -9.98 -28.95
C ASP A 170 17.60 -9.96 -29.20
N ARG A 171 18.36 -9.14 -28.47
CA ARG A 171 19.80 -8.90 -28.70
C ARG A 171 20.68 -9.36 -27.54
N GLU A 172 20.21 -9.21 -26.30
CA GLU A 172 21.02 -9.43 -25.08
C GLU A 172 20.48 -10.57 -24.20
N GLY A 173 19.23 -10.98 -24.38
CA GLY A 173 18.59 -12.10 -23.68
C GLY A 173 18.02 -13.12 -24.65
N SER A 174 17.67 -14.30 -24.16
CA SER A 174 16.76 -15.18 -24.90
C SER A 174 15.35 -14.95 -24.34
N PRO A 175 14.31 -14.84 -25.19
CA PRO A 175 12.91 -14.80 -24.72
C PRO A 175 12.50 -16.02 -23.85
N LEU A 176 13.34 -17.06 -23.82
CA LEU A 176 13.20 -18.24 -22.95
C LEU A 176 13.58 -17.96 -21.48
N LEU A 177 14.32 -16.88 -21.20
CA LEU A 177 14.79 -16.51 -19.86
C LEU A 177 13.97 -15.37 -19.24
N SER A 178 12.97 -14.85 -19.97
CA SER A 178 12.06 -13.81 -19.48
C SER A 178 11.20 -14.32 -18.32
N SER A 179 10.83 -13.39 -17.44
CA SER A 179 9.87 -13.68 -16.37
C SER A 179 8.49 -13.99 -16.94
N ALA A 180 7.82 -15.02 -16.43
CA ALA A 180 6.50 -15.43 -16.86
C ALA A 180 5.56 -15.54 -15.65
N ILE A 181 4.39 -14.93 -15.78
CA ILE A 181 3.28 -15.02 -14.83
C ILE A 181 2.21 -15.88 -15.48
N ASN A 182 1.78 -16.93 -14.78
CA ASN A 182 0.68 -17.78 -15.20
C ASN A 182 -0.31 -17.92 -14.04
N PHE A 183 -1.59 -18.12 -14.35
CA PHE A 183 -2.53 -18.67 -13.39
C PHE A 183 -2.27 -20.18 -13.29
N GLY A 184 -1.24 -20.54 -12.53
CA GLY A 184 -0.92 -21.94 -12.27
C GLY A 184 -2.09 -22.61 -11.56
N ALA A 185 -2.60 -23.70 -12.13
CA ALA A 185 -3.43 -24.66 -11.42
C ALA A 185 -2.58 -25.46 -10.41
#